data_AF-A0A9P6BCR0-F1
#
_entry.id   AF-A0A9P6BCR0-F1
#
_cell.length_a   1.000
_cell.length_b   1.000
_cell.length_c   1.000
_cell.angle_alpha   90.00
_cell.angle_beta   90.00
_cell.angle_gamma   90.00
#
_symmetry.space_group_name_H-M   'P 1'
#
loop_
_entity.id
_entity.type
_entity.pdbx_description
1 polymer ?
#
loop_
_entity_poly.entity_id
_entity_poly.type
_entity_poly.pdbx_seq_one_letter_code
_entity_poly.pdbx_strand_id
1 'polypeptide(L)'
;MLIMALAHARKSGDGTLCQRHYNLLKTWGDYLSANALNNQSFVTSDMTLPKGDVNLALKAIIGVQAMSAINKFLEPQGALSSDTSLYSRSAQNLMQGWKNQSWLTNHLTATVGDSSSWSLMYNAYADRLLKTSLIGDDVNKGQAAFYATQTSSAYAYGFQYDSRVVRARSDWTMLTAAAMIDTTVRDFMIESVHKRAVWPNTINPWPTLYYANNASTIGGHSSPGHGASFALLAQGLPDQTISLDSSLKITPQGVTKVLPKRSVAGPVAGGVIGGLAFLGLIALGIIWYRRRQAASRKAEEADEMKHDPVAVPYDPYFGFENVSTPTHSTLLASGGPPRNSKSMLTPLRPHAFDQGTNSHSNPLRSEPLSPGGTTSVSGSFSPPSSQATSALRNEVEELRREMAAMRQNQAILVDAPPLYSDDAHI
;
A
#
# COMPACT_ATOMS: atom_id res chain seq x y z
N MET A 1 -0.77 8.96 14.17
CA MET A 1 -0.80 9.99 15.23
C MET A 1 -2.02 10.89 15.10
N LEU A 2 -2.19 11.67 14.03
CA LEU A 2 -3.33 12.58 13.78
C LEU A 2 -4.71 12.03 14.24
N ILE A 3 -5.08 10.82 13.78
CA ILE A 3 -6.31 10.12 14.17
C ILE A 3 -6.44 9.98 15.70
N MET A 4 -5.37 9.59 16.39
CA MET A 4 -5.38 9.40 17.85
C MET A 4 -5.38 10.73 18.61
N ALA A 5 -4.69 11.76 18.09
CA ALA A 5 -4.66 13.08 18.71
C ALA A 5 -6.04 13.76 18.67
N LEU A 6 -6.74 13.66 17.53
CA LEU A 6 -8.12 14.12 17.40
C LEU A 6 -9.10 13.29 18.23
N ALA A 7 -8.95 11.95 18.25
CA ALA A 7 -9.77 11.07 19.06
C ALA A 7 -9.60 11.38 20.56
N HIS A 8 -8.36 11.60 21.03
CA HIS A 8 -8.08 12.05 22.38
C HIS A 8 -8.83 13.35 22.68
N ALA A 9 -8.53 14.43 21.93
CA ALA A 9 -9.08 15.75 22.21
C ALA A 9 -10.62 15.76 22.26
N ARG A 10 -11.28 15.00 21.38
CA ARG A 10 -12.73 14.86 21.38
C ARG A 10 -13.30 14.02 22.53
N LYS A 11 -12.58 13.01 23.04
CA LYS A 11 -13.09 12.16 24.14
C LYS A 11 -12.73 12.68 25.52
N SER A 12 -11.58 13.34 25.68
CA SER A 12 -11.17 13.96 26.95
C SER A 12 -11.65 15.41 27.10
N GLY A 13 -11.93 16.11 26.00
CA GLY A 13 -12.13 17.56 26.00
C GLY A 13 -10.83 18.36 26.11
N ASP A 14 -9.67 17.71 26.03
CA ASP A 14 -8.35 18.35 26.14
C ASP A 14 -7.65 18.45 24.77
N GLY A 15 -7.62 19.66 24.21
CA GLY A 15 -6.94 19.99 22.96
C GLY A 15 -5.46 20.37 23.11
N THR A 16 -4.92 20.47 24.34
CA THR A 16 -3.56 21.00 24.59
C THR A 16 -2.47 20.19 23.91
N LEU A 17 -2.63 18.87 23.82
CA LEU A 17 -1.74 17.97 23.05
C LEU A 17 -1.62 18.39 21.58
N CYS A 18 -2.74 18.77 20.96
CA CYS A 18 -2.78 19.20 19.57
C CYS A 18 -2.24 20.62 19.40
N GLN A 19 -2.45 21.49 20.40
CA GLN A 19 -1.95 22.86 20.44
C GLN A 19 -0.42 22.89 20.59
N ARG A 20 0.13 22.14 21.56
CA ARG A 20 1.58 22.03 21.84
C ARG A 20 2.36 21.51 20.64
N HIS A 21 1.87 20.46 19.99
CA HIS A 21 2.57 19.79 18.88
C HIS A 21 2.03 20.18 17.49
N TYR A 22 1.33 21.30 17.34
CA TYR A 22 0.67 21.70 16.09
C TYR A 22 1.59 21.62 14.86
N ASN A 23 2.82 22.13 14.94
CA ASN A 23 3.76 22.14 13.81
C ASN A 23 4.20 20.72 13.38
N LEU A 24 4.33 19.77 14.33
CA LEU A 24 4.59 18.36 14.05
C LEU A 24 3.37 17.70 13.36
N LEU A 25 2.18 17.94 13.91
CA LEU A 25 0.93 17.43 13.35
C LEU A 25 0.74 17.96 11.92
N LYS A 26 0.98 19.25 11.69
CA LYS A 26 0.94 19.89 10.36
C LYS A 26 1.95 19.25 9.40
N THR A 27 3.18 18.99 9.85
CA THR A 27 4.20 18.30 9.04
C THR A 27 3.72 16.92 8.57
N TRP A 28 3.00 16.17 9.41
CA TRP A 28 2.37 14.91 9.01
C TRP A 28 1.16 15.11 8.09
N GLY A 29 0.33 16.13 8.35
CA GLY A 29 -0.79 16.49 7.47
C GLY A 29 -0.34 16.80 6.05
N ASP A 30 0.71 17.63 5.91
CA ASP A 30 1.33 17.97 4.64
C ASP A 30 1.94 16.74 3.94
N TYR A 31 2.69 15.92 4.69
CA TYR A 31 3.29 14.70 4.14
C TYR A 31 2.23 13.71 3.63
N LEU A 32 1.17 13.45 4.40
CA LEU A 32 0.10 12.53 4.00
C LEU A 32 -0.71 13.09 2.82
N SER A 33 -0.99 14.39 2.81
CA SER A 33 -1.68 15.07 1.69
C SER A 33 -0.94 14.89 0.36
N ALA A 34 0.39 14.84 0.39
CA ALA A 34 1.22 14.65 -0.80
C ALA A 34 1.49 13.17 -1.17
N ASN A 35 1.34 12.22 -0.25
CA ASN A 35 1.83 10.84 -0.43
C ASN A 35 0.79 9.73 -0.22
N ALA A 36 -0.42 10.00 0.27
CA ALA A 36 -1.38 8.96 0.69
C ALA A 36 -1.72 7.90 -0.40
N LEU A 37 -1.80 8.31 -1.68
CA LEU A 37 -2.05 7.41 -2.81
C LEU A 37 -0.77 6.83 -3.44
N ASN A 38 0.41 7.32 -3.06
CA ASN A 38 1.70 6.75 -3.48
C ASN A 38 2.21 5.74 -2.43
N ASN A 39 1.33 4.83 -2.02
CA ASN A 39 1.54 3.86 -0.94
C ASN A 39 2.49 2.69 -1.32
N GLN A 40 3.08 2.71 -2.52
CA GLN A 40 4.02 1.69 -3.04
C GLN A 40 5.24 1.44 -2.14
N SER A 41 5.57 2.36 -1.22
CA SER A 41 6.62 2.17 -0.21
C SER A 41 6.10 2.01 1.22
N PHE A 42 4.79 2.09 1.45
CA PHE A 42 4.20 1.91 2.77
C PHE A 42 4.13 0.44 3.14
N VAL A 43 4.40 0.14 4.41
CA VAL A 43 4.29 -1.19 5.02
C VAL A 43 3.57 -1.06 6.35
N THR A 44 2.91 -2.12 6.81
CA THR A 44 2.38 -2.15 8.18
C THR A 44 3.55 -2.23 9.17
N SER A 45 3.36 -1.74 10.40
CA SER A 45 4.40 -1.74 11.44
C SER A 45 4.83 -3.15 11.87
N ASP A 46 4.00 -4.15 11.60
CA ASP A 46 4.24 -5.57 11.83
C ASP A 46 4.69 -6.32 10.56
N MET A 47 4.77 -5.63 9.42
CA MET A 47 5.17 -6.17 8.11
C MET A 47 4.34 -7.38 7.65
N THR A 48 3.11 -7.54 8.15
CA THR A 48 2.21 -8.67 7.83
C THR A 48 1.47 -8.55 6.49
N LEU A 49 1.56 -7.39 5.83
CA LEU A 49 1.00 -7.11 4.50
C LEU A 49 2.11 -6.67 3.51
N PRO A 50 1.94 -6.95 2.21
CA PRO A 50 2.85 -6.46 1.18
C PRO A 50 2.80 -4.93 1.06
N LYS A 51 3.82 -4.37 0.38
CA LYS A 51 3.85 -2.95 0.01
C LYS A 51 2.66 -2.60 -0.90
N GLY A 52 2.17 -1.36 -0.81
CA GLY A 52 1.04 -0.92 -1.61
C GLY A 52 -0.34 -1.34 -1.06
N ASP A 53 -0.41 -1.80 0.19
CA ASP A 53 -1.67 -2.07 0.88
C ASP A 53 -2.61 -0.84 0.85
N VAL A 54 -3.82 -1.07 0.37
CA VAL A 54 -4.84 -0.04 0.17
C VAL A 54 -5.51 0.38 1.47
N ASN A 55 -5.44 -0.44 2.53
CA ASN A 55 -5.92 -0.09 3.86
C ASN A 55 -5.06 1.02 4.50
N LEU A 56 -3.74 0.98 4.32
CA LEU A 56 -2.82 2.03 4.75
C LEU A 56 -3.06 3.35 4.01
N ALA A 57 -3.42 3.30 2.71
CA ALA A 57 -3.84 4.50 1.97
C ALA A 57 -5.12 5.09 2.58
N LEU A 58 -6.14 4.27 2.86
CA LEU A 58 -7.36 4.70 3.55
C LEU A 58 -7.06 5.37 4.90
N LYS A 59 -6.17 4.76 5.71
CA LYS A 59 -5.69 5.32 6.99
C LYS A 59 -5.01 6.68 6.83
N ALA A 60 -4.20 6.85 5.80
CA ALA A 60 -3.52 8.12 5.51
C ALA A 60 -4.54 9.23 5.18
N ILE A 61 -5.57 8.91 4.39
CA ILE A 61 -6.63 9.86 3.99
C ILE A 61 -7.47 10.31 5.19
N ILE A 62 -7.87 9.36 6.05
CA ILE A 62 -8.56 9.68 7.32
C ILE A 62 -7.63 10.53 8.22
N GLY A 63 -6.32 10.31 8.18
CA GLY A 63 -5.32 11.17 8.82
C GLY A 63 -5.32 12.61 8.32
N VAL A 64 -5.43 12.84 7.02
CA VAL A 64 -5.53 14.20 6.43
C VAL A 64 -6.82 14.90 6.87
N GLN A 65 -7.97 14.20 6.87
CA GLN A 65 -9.22 14.79 7.38
C GLN A 65 -9.16 15.03 8.90
N ALA A 66 -8.46 14.18 9.65
CA ALA A 66 -8.20 14.43 11.06
C ALA A 66 -7.37 15.71 11.28
N MET A 67 -6.39 16.00 10.42
CA MET A 67 -5.66 17.29 10.47
C MET A 67 -6.59 18.48 10.21
N SER A 68 -7.49 18.40 9.22
CA SER A 68 -8.51 19.43 8.98
C SER A 68 -9.35 19.69 10.24
N ALA A 69 -9.83 18.64 10.90
CA ALA A 69 -10.61 18.77 12.12
C ALA A 69 -9.79 19.29 13.32
N ILE A 70 -8.49 18.99 13.38
CA ILE A 70 -7.56 19.55 14.38
C ILE A 70 -7.38 21.06 14.16
N ASN A 71 -7.10 21.49 12.92
CA ASN A 71 -7.00 22.92 12.60
C ASN A 71 -8.27 23.66 13.00
N LYS A 72 -9.44 23.13 12.66
CA LYS A 72 -10.74 23.78 12.91
C LYS A 72 -10.93 24.19 14.37
N PHE A 73 -10.57 23.34 15.34
CA PHE A 73 -10.71 23.71 16.76
C PHE A 73 -9.55 24.58 17.27
N LEU A 74 -8.40 24.57 16.59
CA LEU A 74 -7.24 25.41 16.91
C LEU A 74 -7.23 26.79 16.21
N GLU A 75 -8.20 27.07 15.32
CA GLU A 75 -8.35 28.37 14.64
C GLU A 75 -8.33 29.57 15.62
N PRO A 76 -9.01 29.55 16.78
CA PRO A 76 -8.94 30.63 17.77
C PRO A 76 -7.54 30.87 18.37
N GLN A 77 -6.64 29.89 18.27
CA GLN A 77 -5.26 29.94 18.80
C GLN A 77 -4.20 30.22 17.72
N GLY A 78 -4.63 30.57 16.49
CA GLY A 78 -3.73 30.96 15.39
C GLY A 78 -3.50 29.89 14.33
N ALA A 79 -4.21 28.75 14.36
CA ALA A 79 -4.24 27.85 13.21
C ALA A 79 -4.97 28.51 12.02
N LEU A 80 -4.52 28.24 10.79
CA LEU A 80 -5.04 28.93 9.60
C LEU A 80 -6.29 28.24 9.05
N SER A 81 -7.39 28.97 8.93
CA SER A 81 -8.64 28.47 8.32
C SER A 81 -8.50 28.10 6.84
N SER A 82 -7.50 28.67 6.14
CA SER A 82 -7.06 28.21 4.82
C SER A 82 -6.58 26.76 4.85
N ASP A 83 -5.83 26.37 5.88
CA ASP A 83 -5.26 25.03 6.02
C ASP A 83 -6.36 24.03 6.41
N THR A 84 -7.31 24.43 7.26
CA THR A 84 -8.54 23.66 7.56
C THR A 84 -9.24 23.24 6.26
N SER A 85 -9.49 24.21 5.38
CA SER A 85 -10.18 23.99 4.10
C SER A 85 -9.33 23.18 3.11
N LEU A 86 -8.02 23.43 3.07
CA LEU A 86 -7.07 22.72 2.21
C LEU A 86 -6.99 21.24 2.55
N TYR A 87 -6.84 20.89 3.84
CA TYR A 87 -6.80 19.49 4.25
C TYR A 87 -8.14 18.77 4.00
N SER A 88 -9.29 19.42 4.25
CA SER A 88 -10.58 18.78 3.97
C SER A 88 -10.76 18.46 2.48
N ARG A 89 -10.41 19.40 1.60
CA ARG A 89 -10.45 19.20 0.15
C ARG A 89 -9.43 18.16 -0.31
N SER A 90 -8.24 18.14 0.29
CA SER A 90 -7.23 17.12 0.02
C SER A 90 -7.75 15.72 0.36
N ALA A 91 -8.32 15.52 1.56
CA ALA A 91 -8.88 14.24 1.96
C ALA A 91 -10.02 13.77 1.03
N GLN A 92 -10.92 14.67 0.62
CA GLN A 92 -11.98 14.35 -0.35
C GLN A 92 -11.41 13.90 -1.71
N ASN A 93 -10.45 14.65 -2.27
CA ASN A 93 -9.82 14.30 -3.55
C ASN A 93 -9.04 12.99 -3.46
N LEU A 94 -8.32 12.75 -2.36
CA LEU A 94 -7.60 11.50 -2.13
C LEU A 94 -8.56 10.32 -1.96
N MET A 95 -9.72 10.50 -1.32
CA MET A 95 -10.75 9.46 -1.18
C MET A 95 -11.32 9.03 -2.54
N GLN A 96 -11.57 9.99 -3.45
CA GLN A 96 -11.97 9.69 -4.82
C GLN A 96 -10.88 8.90 -5.56
N GLY A 97 -9.62 9.32 -5.45
CA GLY A 97 -8.48 8.62 -6.06
C GLY A 97 -8.28 7.20 -5.50
N TRP A 98 -8.42 7.02 -4.19
CA TRP A 98 -8.37 5.71 -3.52
C TRP A 98 -9.45 4.78 -4.04
N LYS A 99 -10.71 5.26 -4.11
CA LYS A 99 -11.81 4.48 -4.66
C LYS A 99 -11.50 4.01 -6.08
N ASN A 100 -11.03 4.89 -6.95
CA ASN A 100 -10.67 4.55 -8.33
C ASN A 100 -9.52 3.52 -8.46
N GLN A 101 -8.69 3.34 -7.42
CA GLN A 101 -7.50 2.46 -7.44
C GLN A 101 -7.65 1.18 -6.63
N SER A 102 -8.61 1.15 -5.69
CA SER A 102 -8.68 0.15 -4.62
C SER A 102 -10.07 -0.47 -4.45
N TRP A 103 -11.11 0.17 -4.99
CA TRP A 103 -12.50 -0.26 -4.85
C TRP A 103 -12.99 -0.91 -6.16
N LEU A 104 -13.45 -2.16 -6.07
CA LEU A 104 -14.17 -2.83 -7.16
C LEU A 104 -15.68 -2.50 -7.06
N THR A 105 -16.55 -3.24 -7.74
CA THR A 105 -18.01 -2.98 -7.72
C THR A 105 -18.61 -3.00 -6.31
N ASN A 106 -18.10 -3.87 -5.43
CA ASN A 106 -18.66 -4.10 -4.10
C ASN A 106 -17.63 -4.32 -2.97
N HIS A 107 -16.32 -4.30 -3.24
CA HIS A 107 -15.32 -4.53 -2.20
C HIS A 107 -13.95 -3.90 -2.46
N LEU A 108 -13.20 -3.75 -1.38
CA LEU A 108 -11.81 -3.32 -1.33
C LEU A 108 -10.87 -4.47 -1.75
N THR A 109 -9.97 -4.21 -2.69
CA THR A 109 -8.89 -5.17 -3.03
C THR A 109 -7.87 -5.28 -1.89
N ALA A 110 -7.00 -6.29 -1.87
CA ALA A 110 -5.89 -6.31 -0.91
C ALA A 110 -4.73 -5.39 -1.34
N THR A 111 -4.54 -5.21 -2.65
CA THR A 111 -3.48 -4.35 -3.22
C THR A 111 -3.99 -3.70 -4.51
N VAL A 112 -3.41 -2.55 -4.86
CA VAL A 112 -3.74 -1.86 -6.13
C VAL A 112 -3.45 -2.79 -7.32
N GLY A 113 -4.43 -2.93 -8.21
CA GLY A 113 -4.32 -3.72 -9.45
C GLY A 113 -4.61 -5.22 -9.34
N ASP A 114 -4.75 -5.78 -8.14
CA ASP A 114 -5.11 -7.19 -7.92
C ASP A 114 -6.63 -7.33 -7.67
N SER A 115 -7.40 -7.36 -8.76
CA SER A 115 -8.87 -7.50 -8.72
C SER A 115 -9.37 -8.89 -8.31
N SER A 116 -8.46 -9.86 -8.07
CA SER A 116 -8.80 -11.18 -7.53
C SER A 116 -8.71 -11.23 -6.00
N SER A 117 -8.12 -10.19 -5.38
CA SER A 117 -7.87 -10.11 -3.95
C SER A 117 -8.91 -9.28 -3.20
N TRP A 118 -9.07 -9.54 -1.90
CA TRP A 118 -9.83 -8.69 -0.99
C TRP A 118 -9.18 -8.63 0.40
N SER A 119 -9.50 -7.60 1.18
CA SER A 119 -8.96 -7.41 2.53
C SER A 119 -10.02 -6.92 3.53
N LEU A 120 -9.78 -7.12 4.82
CA LEU A 120 -10.58 -6.54 5.90
C LEU A 120 -10.42 -5.01 5.92
N MET A 121 -11.51 -4.24 5.86
CA MET A 121 -11.46 -2.78 5.83
C MET A 121 -11.25 -2.15 7.23
N TYR A 122 -10.29 -2.67 8.01
CA TYR A 122 -10.12 -2.35 9.43
C TYR A 122 -9.80 -0.87 9.72
N ASN A 123 -9.19 -0.12 8.78
CA ASN A 123 -8.97 1.31 8.98
C ASN A 123 -10.25 2.17 8.83
N ALA A 124 -11.36 1.63 8.30
CA ALA A 124 -12.65 2.32 8.27
C ALA A 124 -13.20 2.62 9.68
N TYR A 125 -12.77 1.85 10.68
CA TYR A 125 -13.05 2.16 12.09
C TYR A 125 -12.67 3.60 12.47
N ALA A 126 -11.57 4.12 11.94
CA ALA A 126 -11.14 5.49 12.24
C ALA A 126 -12.09 6.54 11.68
N ASP A 127 -12.71 6.30 10.51
CA ASP A 127 -13.71 7.20 9.93
C ASP A 127 -15.00 7.22 10.77
N ARG A 128 -15.41 6.04 11.27
CA ARG A 128 -16.54 5.87 12.19
C ARG A 128 -16.29 6.53 13.55
N LEU A 129 -15.17 6.21 14.20
CA LEU A 129 -14.79 6.76 15.51
C LEU A 129 -14.68 8.29 15.47
N LEU A 130 -14.12 8.85 14.38
CA LEU A 130 -13.98 10.29 14.19
C LEU A 130 -15.19 10.93 13.49
N LYS A 131 -16.25 10.17 13.16
CA LYS A 131 -17.45 10.66 12.44
C LYS A 131 -17.09 11.50 11.21
N THR A 132 -15.97 11.21 10.54
CA THR A 132 -15.44 12.07 9.46
C THR A 132 -16.22 11.96 8.16
N SER A 133 -17.01 10.90 8.01
CA SER A 133 -17.93 10.67 6.88
C SER A 133 -17.23 10.73 5.52
N LEU A 134 -15.95 10.32 5.47
CA LEU A 134 -15.20 10.21 4.22
C LEU A 134 -15.61 8.97 3.43
N ILE A 135 -15.89 7.87 4.14
CA ILE A 135 -16.24 6.60 3.50
C ILE A 135 -17.73 6.66 3.17
N GLY A 136 -18.03 6.77 1.87
CA GLY A 136 -19.39 6.85 1.36
C GLY A 136 -20.27 5.67 1.78
N ASP A 137 -21.57 5.95 1.90
CA ASP A 137 -22.59 4.94 2.23
C ASP A 137 -22.59 3.75 1.26
N ASP A 138 -22.26 4.00 -0.01
CA ASP A 138 -22.15 3.00 -1.06
C ASP A 138 -20.96 2.06 -0.86
N VAL A 139 -19.81 2.58 -0.41
CA VAL A 139 -18.63 1.78 -0.03
C VAL A 139 -18.94 0.94 1.22
N ASN A 140 -19.56 1.55 2.24
CA ASN A 140 -19.96 0.83 3.45
C ASN A 140 -20.96 -0.31 3.16
N LYS A 141 -22.02 -0.04 2.37
CA LYS A 141 -23.05 -1.02 2.00
C LYS A 141 -22.51 -2.11 1.08
N GLY A 142 -21.70 -1.75 0.09
CA GLY A 142 -21.04 -2.71 -0.79
C GLY A 142 -20.16 -3.67 0.01
N GLN A 143 -19.30 -3.13 0.87
CA GLN A 143 -18.32 -3.94 1.62
C GLN A 143 -19.01 -4.88 2.61
N ALA A 144 -20.11 -4.42 3.22
CA ALA A 144 -20.94 -5.25 4.09
C ALA A 144 -21.61 -6.40 3.34
N ALA A 145 -22.26 -6.10 2.20
CA ALA A 145 -22.87 -7.12 1.34
C ALA A 145 -21.83 -8.13 0.81
N PHE A 146 -20.61 -7.67 0.50
CA PHE A 146 -19.52 -8.56 0.12
C PHE A 146 -19.12 -9.50 1.27
N TYR A 147 -18.87 -9.00 2.49
CA TYR A 147 -18.52 -9.86 3.61
C TYR A 147 -19.65 -10.86 3.95
N ALA A 148 -20.91 -10.48 3.77
CA ALA A 148 -22.05 -11.40 3.92
C ALA A 148 -21.93 -12.62 2.98
N THR A 149 -21.49 -12.47 1.72
CA THR A 149 -21.25 -13.62 0.82
C THR A 149 -20.02 -14.44 1.18
N GLN A 150 -19.07 -13.87 1.95
CA GLN A 150 -17.88 -14.60 2.40
C GLN A 150 -18.15 -15.46 3.66
N THR A 151 -19.18 -15.17 4.45
CA THR A 151 -19.45 -15.88 5.73
C THR A 151 -19.59 -17.40 5.56
N SER A 152 -20.25 -17.87 4.50
CA SER A 152 -20.47 -19.30 4.24
C SER A 152 -19.19 -20.09 3.94
N SER A 153 -18.15 -19.40 3.48
CA SER A 153 -16.84 -19.96 3.11
C SER A 153 -15.74 -19.57 4.10
N ALA A 154 -16.09 -18.87 5.19
CA ALA A 154 -15.16 -18.40 6.19
C ALA A 154 -14.69 -19.54 7.10
N TYR A 155 -13.47 -19.41 7.61
CA TYR A 155 -12.94 -20.38 8.56
C TYR A 155 -13.49 -20.17 9.98
N ALA A 156 -13.49 -21.22 10.79
CA ALA A 156 -14.09 -21.25 12.13
C ALA A 156 -13.52 -20.19 13.12
N TYR A 157 -12.31 -19.68 12.90
CA TYR A 157 -11.66 -18.68 13.73
C TYR A 157 -11.60 -17.28 13.07
N GLY A 158 -12.35 -17.10 11.97
CA GLY A 158 -12.64 -15.80 11.37
C GLY A 158 -12.21 -15.63 9.92
N PHE A 159 -12.48 -14.45 9.38
CA PHE A 159 -12.04 -14.06 8.05
C PHE A 159 -10.52 -14.00 7.94
N GLN A 160 -10.04 -14.32 6.74
CA GLN A 160 -8.71 -13.96 6.31
C GLN A 160 -8.57 -12.43 6.32
N TYR A 161 -7.47 -11.88 6.85
CA TYR A 161 -7.27 -10.43 6.81
C TYR A 161 -6.93 -9.90 5.41
N ASP A 162 -6.40 -10.78 4.57
CA ASP A 162 -6.09 -10.64 3.15
C ASP A 162 -6.41 -12.00 2.53
N SER A 163 -7.22 -12.03 1.47
CA SER A 163 -7.76 -13.27 0.88
C SER A 163 -6.68 -14.24 0.38
N ARG A 164 -5.44 -13.76 0.20
CA ARG A 164 -4.30 -14.54 -0.29
C ARG A 164 -3.59 -15.34 0.81
N VAL A 165 -3.95 -15.16 2.08
CA VAL A 165 -3.36 -15.86 3.23
C VAL A 165 -4.41 -16.46 4.14
N VAL A 166 -4.23 -17.70 4.60
CA VAL A 166 -5.15 -18.40 5.54
C VAL A 166 -5.01 -17.92 6.99
N ARG A 167 -4.75 -16.63 7.19
CA ARG A 167 -4.42 -16.01 8.49
C ARG A 167 -5.49 -15.00 8.88
N ALA A 168 -5.90 -15.05 10.13
CA ALA A 168 -6.83 -14.12 10.75
C ALA A 168 -6.08 -13.23 11.76
N ARG A 169 -6.67 -12.07 12.04
CA ARG A 169 -6.19 -11.16 13.08
C ARG A 169 -7.33 -10.69 13.96
N SER A 170 -7.26 -10.94 15.26
CA SER A 170 -8.34 -10.56 16.18
C SER A 170 -8.53 -9.05 16.22
N ASP A 171 -7.44 -8.29 16.29
CA ASP A 171 -7.48 -6.84 16.37
C ASP A 171 -8.07 -6.19 15.12
N TRP A 172 -7.62 -6.61 13.93
CA TRP A 172 -8.18 -6.08 12.68
C TRP A 172 -9.62 -6.54 12.44
N THR A 173 -9.97 -7.76 12.84
CA THR A 173 -11.35 -8.28 12.77
C THR A 173 -12.28 -7.47 13.68
N MET A 174 -11.88 -7.18 14.92
CA MET A 174 -12.69 -6.36 15.84
C MET A 174 -12.82 -4.90 15.39
N LEU A 175 -11.77 -4.31 14.80
CA LEU A 175 -11.85 -2.99 14.18
C LEU A 175 -12.80 -2.99 12.96
N THR A 176 -12.73 -4.01 12.10
CA THR A 176 -13.68 -4.14 10.98
C THR A 176 -15.11 -4.32 11.49
N ALA A 177 -15.35 -5.23 12.45
CA ALA A 177 -16.66 -5.43 13.06
C ALA A 177 -17.24 -4.12 13.65
N ALA A 178 -16.42 -3.33 14.34
CA ALA A 178 -16.82 -2.01 14.82
C ALA A 178 -17.13 -1.01 13.70
N ALA A 179 -16.59 -1.18 12.49
CA ALA A 179 -16.88 -0.32 11.35
C ALA A 179 -18.13 -0.75 10.55
N MET A 180 -18.65 -1.97 10.78
CA MET A 180 -19.74 -2.57 10.03
C MET A 180 -21.10 -1.93 10.35
N ILE A 181 -21.91 -1.77 9.29
CA ILE A 181 -23.34 -1.43 9.40
C ILE A 181 -24.24 -2.67 9.49
N ASP A 182 -23.75 -3.82 9.04
CA ASP A 182 -24.46 -5.10 9.09
C ASP A 182 -24.15 -5.81 10.40
N THR A 183 -25.18 -6.00 11.23
CA THR A 183 -25.06 -6.63 12.55
C THR A 183 -24.76 -8.12 12.46
N THR A 184 -25.27 -8.83 11.44
CA THR A 184 -25.06 -10.27 11.27
C THR A 184 -23.60 -10.57 10.94
N VAL A 185 -23.02 -9.82 10.00
CA VAL A 185 -21.60 -9.93 9.64
C VAL A 185 -20.70 -9.48 10.79
N ARG A 186 -21.07 -8.41 11.50
CA ARG A 186 -20.38 -7.96 12.71
C ARG A 186 -20.36 -9.05 13.78
N ASP A 187 -21.49 -9.67 14.06
CA ASP A 187 -21.61 -10.66 15.14
C ASP A 187 -20.88 -11.95 14.77
N PHE A 188 -20.90 -12.37 13.50
CA PHE A 188 -20.03 -13.43 12.98
C PHE A 188 -18.53 -13.13 13.19
N MET A 189 -18.09 -11.90 12.92
CA MET A 189 -16.70 -11.48 13.14
C MET A 189 -16.31 -11.53 14.62
N ILE A 190 -17.18 -11.05 15.52
CA ILE A 190 -16.97 -11.06 16.97
C ILE A 190 -16.96 -12.50 17.52
N GLU A 191 -17.92 -13.33 17.12
CA GLU A 191 -18.01 -14.73 17.53
C GLU A 191 -16.79 -15.54 17.09
N SER A 192 -16.28 -15.29 15.89
CA SER A 192 -15.05 -15.90 15.38
C SER A 192 -13.82 -15.53 16.20
N VAL A 193 -13.71 -14.26 16.62
CA VAL A 193 -12.64 -13.79 17.51
C VAL A 193 -12.77 -14.42 18.90
N HIS A 194 -14.00 -14.50 19.43
CA HIS A 194 -14.30 -15.15 20.71
C HIS A 194 -13.94 -16.64 20.69
N LYS A 195 -14.34 -17.39 19.66
CA LYS A 195 -13.96 -18.79 19.42
C LYS A 195 -12.44 -18.99 19.45
N ARG A 196 -11.66 -18.03 18.94
CA ARG A 196 -10.20 -18.08 19.06
C ARG A 196 -9.71 -17.74 20.48
N ALA A 197 -10.32 -16.79 21.17
CA ALA A 197 -9.92 -16.39 22.52
C ALA A 197 -10.10 -17.53 23.53
N VAL A 198 -11.20 -18.28 23.45
CA VAL A 198 -11.51 -19.41 24.35
C VAL A 198 -11.00 -20.78 23.87
N TRP A 199 -10.14 -20.81 22.84
CA TRP A 199 -9.66 -22.06 22.24
C TRP A 199 -8.73 -22.83 23.22
N PRO A 200 -9.09 -24.06 23.63
CA PRO A 200 -8.51 -24.70 24.82
C PRO A 200 -7.06 -25.19 24.64
N ASN A 201 -6.62 -25.47 23.40
CA ASN A 201 -5.31 -26.06 23.13
C ASN A 201 -4.19 -25.00 23.05
N THR A 202 -4.28 -23.94 23.86
CA THR A 202 -3.33 -22.81 23.85
C THR A 202 -2.47 -22.78 25.12
N ILE A 203 -1.15 -22.81 24.94
CA ILE A 203 -0.16 -22.75 26.02
C ILE A 203 0.28 -21.28 26.28
N ASN A 204 0.00 -20.38 25.34
CA ASN A 204 0.44 -18.99 25.36
C ASN A 204 -0.75 -18.03 25.56
N PRO A 205 -0.51 -16.80 26.05
CA PRO A 205 -1.52 -15.74 26.07
C PRO A 205 -2.18 -15.54 24.71
N TRP A 206 -3.44 -15.11 24.72
CA TRP A 206 -4.24 -14.83 23.52
C TRP A 206 -3.44 -14.01 22.48
N PRO A 207 -3.33 -14.48 21.22
CA PRO A 207 -2.55 -13.80 20.19
C PRO A 207 -3.40 -12.94 19.25
N THR A 208 -2.84 -11.81 18.78
CA THR A 208 -3.50 -11.02 17.72
C THR A 208 -3.36 -11.62 16.32
N LEU A 209 -2.43 -12.56 16.06
CA LEU A 209 -2.20 -13.16 14.73
C LEU A 209 -2.13 -14.69 14.81
N TYR A 210 -3.00 -15.37 14.06
CA TYR A 210 -3.17 -16.81 14.09
C TYR A 210 -3.70 -17.36 12.75
N TYR A 211 -3.61 -18.67 12.57
CA TYR A 211 -4.20 -19.36 11.41
C TYR A 211 -5.72 -19.46 11.54
N ALA A 212 -6.44 -19.00 10.52
CA ALA A 212 -7.89 -18.88 10.53
C ALA A 212 -8.60 -20.25 10.55
N ASN A 213 -7.97 -21.27 9.97
CA ASN A 213 -8.52 -22.62 9.81
C ASN A 213 -8.35 -23.54 11.04
N ASN A 214 -7.30 -23.36 11.85
CA ASN A 214 -6.95 -24.30 12.92
C ASN A 214 -6.52 -23.63 14.25
N ALA A 215 -6.72 -22.33 14.39
CA ALA A 215 -6.36 -21.51 15.57
C ALA A 215 -4.87 -21.45 15.94
N SER A 216 -3.98 -22.15 15.23
CA SER A 216 -2.56 -22.20 15.54
C SER A 216 -1.95 -20.80 15.59
N THR A 217 -1.25 -20.49 16.69
CA THR A 217 -0.69 -19.17 16.94
C THR A 217 0.46 -18.86 15.97
N ILE A 218 0.53 -17.61 15.52
CA ILE A 218 1.66 -17.10 14.71
C ILE A 218 2.41 -16.02 15.49
N GLY A 219 1.71 -15.09 16.14
CA GLY A 219 2.35 -14.01 16.90
C GLY A 219 1.38 -13.01 17.52
N GLY A 220 1.92 -11.95 18.13
CA GLY A 220 1.12 -10.93 18.80
C GLY A 220 0.58 -11.34 20.17
N HIS A 221 1.24 -12.28 20.84
CA HIS A 221 0.98 -12.62 22.25
C HIS A 221 1.03 -11.35 23.12
N SER A 222 0.05 -11.18 24.02
CA SER A 222 -0.01 -10.03 24.94
C SER A 222 0.07 -8.65 24.27
N SER A 223 -0.26 -8.57 22.98
CA SER A 223 -0.18 -7.32 22.21
C SER A 223 -1.18 -6.27 22.71
N PRO A 224 -0.82 -4.97 22.75
CA PRO A 224 -1.78 -3.90 23.00
C PRO A 224 -2.85 -3.79 21.89
N GLY A 225 -2.69 -4.49 20.76
CA GLY A 225 -3.71 -4.63 19.71
C GLY A 225 -5.03 -5.23 20.22
N HIS A 226 -5.01 -6.03 21.30
CA HIS A 226 -6.24 -6.53 21.94
C HIS A 226 -7.17 -5.42 22.44
N GLY A 227 -6.69 -4.18 22.61
CA GLY A 227 -7.54 -3.00 22.86
C GLY A 227 -8.61 -2.77 21.77
N ALA A 228 -8.42 -3.31 20.56
CA ALA A 228 -9.43 -3.32 19.51
C ALA A 228 -10.74 -4.04 19.91
N SER A 229 -10.72 -4.94 20.90
CA SER A 229 -11.94 -5.57 21.42
C SER A 229 -12.94 -4.58 22.00
N PHE A 230 -12.46 -3.42 22.48
CA PHE A 230 -13.28 -2.34 23.02
C PHE A 230 -13.76 -1.35 21.93
N ALA A 231 -13.47 -1.61 20.64
CA ALA A 231 -13.76 -0.68 19.55
C ALA A 231 -15.25 -0.31 19.41
N LEU A 232 -16.16 -1.26 19.62
CA LEU A 232 -17.61 -0.99 19.60
C LEU A 232 -18.02 -0.06 20.75
N LEU A 233 -17.51 -0.32 21.96
CA LEU A 233 -17.79 0.48 23.16
C LEU A 233 -17.25 1.91 23.01
N ALA A 234 -16.06 2.08 22.44
CA ALA A 234 -15.43 3.38 22.23
C ALA A 234 -16.20 4.31 21.28
N GLN A 235 -17.02 3.75 20.37
CA GLN A 235 -17.90 4.55 19.49
C GLN A 235 -19.11 5.12 20.24
N GLY A 236 -19.59 4.44 21.28
CA GLY A 236 -20.72 4.90 22.11
C GLY A 236 -20.36 6.04 23.06
N LEU A 237 -19.07 6.32 23.28
CA LEU A 237 -18.62 7.41 24.14
C LEU A 237 -19.05 8.78 23.56
N PRO A 238 -19.59 9.72 24.36
CA PRO A 238 -19.90 11.06 23.90
C PRO A 238 -18.64 11.80 23.46
N ASP A 239 -18.80 12.81 22.59
CA ASP A 239 -17.73 13.78 22.30
C ASP A 239 -17.89 14.97 23.25
N GLN A 240 -16.78 15.43 23.82
CA GLN A 240 -16.70 16.58 24.72
C GLN A 240 -16.41 17.88 23.95
N THR A 241 -16.79 19.01 24.53
CA THR A 241 -16.32 20.32 24.06
C THR A 241 -14.81 20.43 24.31
N ILE A 242 -14.05 20.73 23.26
CA ILE A 242 -12.59 20.82 23.33
C ILE A 242 -12.17 22.15 23.97
N SER A 243 -11.49 22.04 25.11
CA SER A 243 -10.81 23.13 25.79
C SER A 243 -9.38 23.30 25.29
N LEU A 244 -8.84 24.52 25.41
CA LEU A 244 -7.50 24.92 24.96
C LEU A 244 -6.84 25.78 26.03
N ASP A 245 -5.51 25.68 26.12
CA ASP A 245 -4.72 26.48 27.06
C ASP A 245 -4.45 27.85 26.44
N SER A 246 -4.94 28.92 27.07
CA SER A 246 -4.75 30.30 26.57
C SER A 246 -3.31 30.81 26.65
N SER A 247 -2.43 30.13 27.39
CA SER A 247 -1.00 30.43 27.47
C SER A 247 -0.20 29.86 26.29
N LEU A 248 -0.67 28.76 25.69
CA LEU A 248 0.01 28.08 24.58
C LEU A 248 -0.32 28.75 23.24
N LYS A 249 0.58 29.61 22.75
CA LYS A 249 0.43 30.20 21.40
C LYS A 249 0.94 29.25 20.32
N ILE A 250 0.11 28.99 19.31
CA ILE A 250 0.57 28.38 18.07
C ILE A 250 1.31 29.47 17.30
N THR A 251 2.62 29.27 17.10
CA THR A 251 3.38 29.99 16.08
C THR A 251 3.42 29.07 14.86
N PRO A 252 2.63 29.31 13.80
CA PRO A 252 2.71 28.50 12.60
C PRO A 252 4.11 28.69 12.02
N GLN A 253 4.89 27.60 11.93
CA GLN A 253 6.12 27.68 11.15
C GLN A 253 5.72 27.95 9.71
N GLY A 254 6.09 29.14 9.22
CA GLY A 254 5.74 29.58 7.88
C GLY A 254 6.16 28.52 6.88
N VAL A 255 5.25 28.16 5.97
CA VAL A 255 5.43 27.08 5.00
C VAL A 255 6.83 27.16 4.41
N THR A 256 7.70 26.22 4.78
CA THR A 256 8.90 25.95 4.01
C THR A 256 8.37 25.64 2.62
N LYS A 257 8.68 26.51 1.67
CA LYS A 257 8.25 26.34 0.28
C LYS A 257 8.97 25.12 -0.29
N VAL A 258 8.43 23.93 0.02
CA VAL A 258 8.45 22.81 -0.90
C VAL A 258 7.86 23.39 -2.16
N LEU A 259 8.73 23.68 -3.15
CA LEU A 259 8.28 24.24 -4.41
C LEU A 259 7.10 23.39 -4.89
N PRO A 260 6.00 23.99 -5.36
CA PRO A 260 4.92 23.21 -5.94
C PRO A 260 5.55 22.33 -7.01
N LYS A 261 5.52 21.00 -6.80
CA LYS A 261 6.04 20.04 -7.76
C LYS A 261 5.28 20.31 -9.04
N ARG A 262 5.97 20.94 -10.00
CA ARG A 262 5.39 21.57 -11.20
C ARG A 262 4.32 20.65 -11.76
N SER A 263 3.09 21.13 -11.93
CA SER A 263 1.99 20.30 -12.44
C SER A 263 2.40 19.72 -13.80
N VAL A 264 2.73 18.41 -13.81
CA VAL A 264 3.36 17.75 -14.95
C VAL A 264 2.42 17.67 -16.17
N ALA A 265 1.13 17.95 -15.97
CA ALA A 265 0.13 18.13 -17.03
C ALA A 265 0.57 19.11 -18.14
N GLY A 266 1.18 20.25 -17.78
CA GLY A 266 1.61 21.26 -18.76
C GLY A 266 2.72 20.77 -19.70
N PRO A 267 3.88 20.31 -19.16
CA PRO A 267 4.96 19.77 -19.98
C PRO A 267 4.59 18.49 -20.76
N VAL A 268 3.73 17.62 -20.22
CA VAL A 268 3.31 16.40 -20.92
C VAL A 268 2.35 16.72 -22.07
N ALA A 269 1.38 17.62 -21.88
CA ALA A 269 0.53 18.09 -22.98
C ALA A 269 1.36 18.79 -24.08
N GLY A 270 2.28 19.68 -23.68
CA GLY A 270 3.20 20.36 -24.62
C GLY A 270 4.13 19.40 -25.37
N GLY A 271 4.66 18.38 -24.69
CA GLY A 271 5.52 17.37 -25.29
C GLY A 271 4.80 16.46 -26.29
N VAL A 272 3.55 16.05 -25.99
CA VAL A 272 2.74 15.25 -26.91
C VAL A 272 2.32 16.08 -28.14
N ILE A 273 1.86 17.32 -27.95
CA ILE A 273 1.47 18.20 -29.07
C ILE A 273 2.70 18.55 -29.94
N GLY A 274 3.84 18.88 -29.32
CA GLY A 274 5.09 19.15 -30.03
C GLY A 274 5.64 17.93 -30.77
N GLY A 275 5.57 16.74 -30.17
CA GLY A 275 5.98 15.49 -30.81
C GLY A 275 5.09 15.12 -32.01
N LEU A 276 3.77 15.26 -31.89
CA LEU A 276 2.83 15.04 -32.99
C LEU A 276 3.03 16.06 -34.12
N ALA A 277 3.28 17.33 -33.80
CA ALA A 277 3.59 18.36 -34.80
C ALA A 277 4.92 18.06 -35.54
N PHE A 278 5.95 17.63 -34.81
CA PHE A 278 7.25 17.27 -35.40
C PHE A 278 7.14 16.03 -36.31
N LEU A 279 6.41 14.98 -35.89
CA LEU A 279 6.13 13.83 -36.73
C LEU A 279 5.28 14.20 -37.97
N GLY A 280 4.33 15.13 -37.83
CA GLY A 280 3.57 15.69 -38.96
C GLY A 280 4.47 16.42 -39.97
N LEU A 281 5.44 17.22 -39.50
CA LEU A 281 6.42 17.88 -40.36
C LEU A 281 7.36 16.89 -41.06
N ILE A 282 7.80 15.83 -40.39
CA ILE A 282 8.57 14.73 -41.01
C ILE A 282 7.74 14.04 -42.10
N ALA A 283 6.47 13.71 -41.83
CA ALA A 283 5.59 13.09 -42.81
C ALA A 283 5.36 13.99 -44.04
N LEU A 284 5.15 15.29 -43.83
CA LEU A 284 5.04 16.28 -44.91
C LEU A 284 6.36 16.40 -45.71
N GLY A 285 7.51 16.37 -45.04
CA GLY A 285 8.83 16.35 -45.68
C GLY A 285 9.04 15.12 -46.57
N ILE A 286 8.65 13.93 -46.08
CA ILE A 286 8.70 12.67 -46.85
C ILE A 286 7.74 12.73 -48.05
N ILE A 287 6.52 13.24 -47.88
CA ILE A 287 5.55 13.40 -48.99
C ILE A 287 6.10 14.38 -50.04
N TRP A 288 6.66 15.52 -49.62
CA TRP A 288 7.26 16.49 -50.53
C TRP A 288 8.47 15.90 -51.27
N TYR A 289 9.35 15.19 -50.57
CA TYR A 289 10.51 14.53 -51.18
C TYR A 289 10.09 13.44 -52.19
N ARG A 290 9.09 12.62 -51.87
CA ARG A 290 8.53 11.62 -52.80
C ARG A 290 7.85 12.26 -54.01
N ARG A 291 7.11 13.36 -53.82
CA ARG A 291 6.54 14.14 -54.94
C ARG A 291 7.63 14.75 -55.82
N ARG A 292 8.73 15.22 -55.23
CA ARG A 292 9.88 15.77 -55.96
C ARG A 292 10.60 14.68 -56.78
N GLN A 293 10.85 13.50 -56.21
CA GLN A 293 11.39 12.36 -56.98
C GLN A 293 10.45 11.90 -58.10
N ALA A 294 9.13 11.89 -57.87
CA ALA A 294 8.17 11.55 -58.92
C ALA A 294 8.13 12.58 -60.07
N ALA A 295 8.35 13.87 -59.76
CA ALA A 295 8.51 14.90 -60.78
C ALA A 295 9.84 14.78 -61.55
N SER A 296 10.94 14.43 -60.88
CA SER A 296 12.23 14.16 -61.53
C SER A 296 12.17 12.95 -62.47
N ARG A 297 11.54 11.85 -62.07
CA ARG A 297 11.39 10.66 -62.94
C ARG A 297 10.60 10.97 -64.22
N LYS A 298 9.58 11.83 -64.14
CA LYS A 298 8.83 12.33 -65.30
C LYS A 298 9.59 13.35 -66.17
N ALA A 299 10.73 13.85 -65.70
CA ALA A 299 11.62 14.67 -66.50
C ALA A 299 12.67 13.82 -67.23
N GLU A 300 13.17 12.73 -66.61
CA GLU A 300 14.02 11.73 -67.29
C GLU A 300 13.26 11.00 -68.41
N GLU A 301 12.03 10.54 -68.16
CA GLU A 301 11.17 9.87 -69.16
C GLU A 301 10.80 10.77 -70.37
N ALA A 302 10.97 12.09 -70.24
CA ALA A 302 10.66 13.06 -71.29
C ALA A 302 11.88 13.46 -72.15
N ASP A 303 13.10 13.16 -71.69
CA ASP A 303 14.35 13.49 -72.41
C ASP A 303 14.87 12.29 -73.22
N GLU A 304 14.51 11.06 -72.83
CA GLU A 304 14.82 9.82 -73.56
C GLU A 304 13.97 9.66 -74.85
N MET A 305 12.85 10.37 -74.97
CA MET A 305 11.91 10.28 -76.09
C MET A 305 12.32 11.09 -77.33
N LYS A 306 13.63 11.13 -77.67
CA LYS A 306 14.16 12.00 -78.73
C LYS A 306 15.15 11.40 -79.72
N HIS A 307 15.48 10.11 -79.63
CA HIS A 307 16.33 9.41 -80.61
C HIS A 307 15.75 8.02 -80.96
N ASP A 308 15.00 7.95 -82.06
CA ASP A 308 14.89 6.77 -82.94
C ASP A 308 16.11 6.74 -83.90
N PRO A 309 16.44 5.65 -84.65
CA PRO A 309 15.65 4.44 -84.96
C PRO A 309 16.46 3.14 -84.65
N VAL A 310 16.18 1.88 -85.07
CA VAL A 310 15.51 1.28 -86.24
C VAL A 310 14.93 -0.10 -85.86
N ALA A 311 13.80 -0.49 -86.45
CA ALA A 311 13.16 -1.79 -86.25
C ALA A 311 13.71 -2.92 -87.16
N VAL A 312 13.70 -4.17 -86.68
CA VAL A 312 13.54 -5.38 -87.50
C VAL A 312 12.61 -6.36 -86.75
N PRO A 313 11.55 -6.92 -87.38
CA PRO A 313 10.52 -7.70 -86.68
C PRO A 313 10.54 -9.22 -86.95
N TYR A 314 9.58 -9.91 -86.29
CA TYR A 314 8.96 -11.20 -86.66
C TYR A 314 9.74 -12.48 -86.26
N ASP A 315 9.22 -13.61 -85.74
CA ASP A 315 7.96 -14.14 -85.16
C ASP A 315 8.29 -15.65 -84.84
N PRO A 316 7.38 -16.63 -84.67
CA PRO A 316 6.99 -17.12 -83.34
C PRO A 316 7.13 -18.65 -83.07
N TYR A 317 6.70 -19.03 -81.87
CA TYR A 317 6.29 -20.38 -81.43
C TYR A 317 7.37 -21.47 -81.21
N PHE A 318 6.92 -22.55 -80.56
CA PHE A 318 7.66 -23.67 -79.92
C PHE A 318 8.38 -23.30 -78.61
N GLY A 319 8.41 -24.17 -77.60
CA GLY A 319 7.84 -25.52 -77.46
C GLY A 319 8.60 -26.29 -76.36
N PHE A 320 7.90 -27.07 -75.53
CA PHE A 320 8.52 -27.85 -74.45
C PHE A 320 9.42 -28.98 -75.00
N GLU A 321 10.58 -29.25 -74.37
CA GLU A 321 10.90 -30.56 -73.76
C GLU A 321 12.24 -30.60 -72.99
N ASN A 322 12.41 -31.60 -72.13
CA ASN A 322 13.58 -31.82 -71.26
C ASN A 322 14.59 -32.80 -71.89
N VAL A 323 15.90 -32.52 -71.85
CA VAL A 323 16.96 -33.56 -71.92
C VAL A 323 18.19 -33.21 -71.05
N SER A 324 18.44 -34.07 -70.07
CA SER A 324 19.72 -34.56 -69.49
C SER A 324 20.91 -33.67 -69.03
N THR A 325 21.29 -33.97 -67.78
CA THR A 325 22.55 -33.81 -66.98
C THR A 325 23.87 -34.25 -67.66
N PRO A 326 25.10 -34.11 -67.07
CA PRO A 326 25.50 -33.85 -65.66
C PRO A 326 26.59 -32.75 -65.49
N THR A 327 27.24 -32.44 -64.35
CA THR A 327 27.53 -33.01 -62.99
C THR A 327 27.57 -31.82 -61.98
N HIS A 328 27.73 -31.88 -60.64
CA HIS A 328 28.08 -32.87 -59.60
C HIS A 328 27.26 -32.53 -58.31
N SER A 329 26.85 -33.46 -57.44
CA SER A 329 27.53 -33.99 -56.22
C SER A 329 27.93 -32.91 -55.16
N THR A 330 27.52 -32.97 -53.88
CA THR A 330 26.87 -34.05 -53.09
C THR A 330 26.11 -33.56 -51.84
N LEU A 331 25.24 -34.44 -51.31
CA LEU A 331 24.34 -34.32 -50.13
C LEU A 331 25.11 -34.33 -48.76
N LEU A 332 24.58 -33.90 -47.59
CA LEU A 332 23.46 -34.45 -46.78
C LEU A 332 23.64 -35.97 -46.48
N ALA A 333 23.34 -36.58 -45.33
CA ALA A 333 22.61 -36.20 -44.10
C ALA A 333 22.87 -37.24 -42.96
N SER A 334 22.11 -37.17 -41.85
CA SER A 334 21.78 -38.29 -40.91
C SER A 334 22.93 -38.83 -40.02
N GLY A 335 22.75 -39.30 -38.78
CA GLY A 335 21.56 -39.51 -37.95
C GLY A 335 21.61 -40.90 -37.28
N GLY A 336 21.54 -40.99 -35.94
CA GLY A 336 21.48 -42.27 -35.20
C GLY A 336 22.17 -42.30 -33.81
N PRO A 337 21.51 -42.81 -32.74
CA PRO A 337 22.10 -43.12 -31.41
C PRO A 337 22.30 -44.67 -31.25
N PRO A 338 22.45 -45.27 -30.05
CA PRO A 338 23.23 -44.96 -28.83
C PRO A 338 24.16 -46.15 -28.38
N ARG A 339 25.04 -45.98 -27.35
CA ARG A 339 25.23 -46.94 -26.20
C ARG A 339 26.43 -46.68 -25.25
N ASN A 340 26.11 -46.68 -23.95
CA ASN A 340 26.77 -47.32 -22.80
C ASN A 340 28.30 -47.33 -22.54
N SER A 341 28.64 -46.77 -21.36
CA SER A 341 29.29 -47.43 -20.19
C SER A 341 30.82 -47.42 -19.97
N LYS A 342 31.17 -46.92 -18.76
CA LYS A 342 32.22 -47.29 -17.77
C LYS A 342 32.75 -46.00 -17.11
N SER A 343 32.29 -45.54 -15.94
CA SER A 343 32.33 -46.12 -14.59
C SER A 343 33.74 -46.36 -14.03
N MET A 344 34.21 -45.45 -13.18
CA MET A 344 34.75 -45.68 -11.82
C MET A 344 34.83 -44.31 -11.09
N LEU A 345 34.81 -44.15 -9.77
CA LEU A 345 34.09 -44.75 -8.64
C LEU A 345 34.68 -44.11 -7.37
N THR A 346 33.88 -43.33 -6.64
CA THR A 346 33.83 -43.21 -5.14
C THR A 346 35.03 -42.65 -4.34
N PRO A 347 34.88 -42.34 -3.02
CA PRO A 347 33.64 -42.31 -2.19
C PRO A 347 33.40 -41.03 -1.34
N LEU A 348 32.13 -40.83 -0.98
CA LEU A 348 31.69 -40.30 0.33
C LEU A 348 31.38 -41.48 1.26
N ARG A 349 31.73 -41.44 2.56
CA ARG A 349 31.05 -42.20 3.64
C ARG A 349 31.45 -41.73 5.07
N PRO A 350 30.69 -42.07 6.14
CA PRO A 350 30.42 -41.14 7.25
C PRO A 350 30.50 -41.73 8.68
N HIS A 351 29.99 -40.96 9.66
CA HIS A 351 29.56 -41.32 11.03
C HIS A 351 30.61 -41.64 12.12
N ALA A 352 30.47 -40.94 13.25
CA ALA A 352 30.26 -41.57 14.56
C ALA A 352 29.50 -40.61 15.52
N PHE A 353 28.74 -41.19 16.44
CA PHE A 353 28.17 -40.55 17.63
C PHE A 353 29.24 -40.48 18.73
N ASP A 354 29.13 -39.53 19.67
CA ASP A 354 29.39 -39.86 21.09
C ASP A 354 28.63 -38.93 22.06
N GLN A 355 28.36 -39.42 23.27
CA GLN A 355 27.76 -38.67 24.37
C GLN A 355 28.85 -38.16 25.33
N GLY A 356 28.69 -36.96 25.88
CA GLY A 356 29.63 -36.43 26.86
C GLY A 356 29.05 -35.30 27.70
N THR A 357 28.77 -35.58 28.97
CA THR A 357 28.34 -34.60 29.97
C THR A 357 29.46 -33.64 30.33
N ASN A 358 29.17 -32.33 30.44
CA ASN A 358 29.37 -31.61 31.71
C ASN A 358 28.86 -30.17 31.69
N SER A 359 28.36 -29.75 32.86
CA SER A 359 28.12 -28.36 33.21
C SER A 359 29.42 -27.57 33.34
N HIS A 360 29.42 -26.28 32.98
CA HIS A 360 29.79 -25.19 33.91
C HIS A 360 29.51 -23.79 33.31
N SER A 361 29.31 -22.85 34.22
CA SER A 361 28.97 -21.44 34.01
C SER A 361 30.19 -20.55 33.74
N ASN A 362 30.10 -19.59 32.81
CA ASN A 362 30.13 -18.15 33.15
C ASN A 362 29.91 -17.21 31.94
N PRO A 363 29.58 -15.92 32.15
CA PRO A 363 29.06 -15.02 31.11
C PRO A 363 30.08 -13.99 30.58
N LEU A 364 29.58 -13.11 29.70
CA LEU A 364 30.15 -11.84 29.19
C LEU A 364 31.27 -11.95 28.13
N ARG A 365 30.97 -11.51 26.90
CA ARG A 365 31.33 -10.17 26.40
C ARG A 365 30.82 -9.94 24.97
N SER A 366 30.41 -8.71 24.66
CA SER A 366 29.98 -8.24 23.35
C SER A 366 31.12 -7.59 22.55
N GLU A 367 31.23 -7.90 21.26
CA GLU A 367 31.94 -7.12 20.23
C GLU A 367 31.11 -7.17 18.92
N PRO A 368 30.96 -6.08 18.14
CA PRO A 368 30.04 -6.01 17.00
C PRO A 368 30.68 -6.37 15.65
N LEU A 369 29.91 -7.02 14.78
CA LEU A 369 30.30 -7.34 13.40
C LEU A 369 29.94 -6.22 12.42
N SER A 370 30.93 -5.79 11.63
CA SER A 370 30.74 -4.93 10.46
C SER A 370 30.40 -5.74 9.20
N PRO A 371 29.51 -5.23 8.35
CA PRO A 371 29.61 -5.35 6.89
C PRO A 371 29.79 -3.95 6.28
N GLY A 372 30.61 -3.74 5.24
CA GLY A 372 30.79 -4.61 4.09
C GLY A 372 29.95 -4.06 2.94
N GLY A 373 30.50 -3.09 2.19
CA GLY A 373 29.71 -2.26 1.27
C GLY A 373 29.49 -2.86 -0.13
N THR A 374 28.52 -2.34 -0.87
CA THR A 374 28.44 -2.47 -2.33
C THR A 374 27.55 -1.40 -2.97
N THR A 375 28.09 -0.76 -4.03
CA THR A 375 27.41 -0.14 -5.19
C THR A 375 26.17 0.75 -4.97
N SER A 376 26.37 2.05 -5.15
CA SER A 376 25.33 3.06 -5.33
C SER A 376 24.69 3.01 -6.73
N VAL A 377 23.36 3.11 -6.77
CA VAL A 377 22.63 3.59 -7.97
C VAL A 377 22.05 4.96 -7.63
N SER A 378 22.45 5.96 -8.40
CA SER A 378 22.25 7.39 -8.10
C SER A 378 20.86 7.91 -8.52
N GLY A 379 19.93 7.93 -7.56
CA GLY A 379 18.75 8.79 -7.61
C GLY A 379 18.95 10.01 -6.73
N SER A 380 18.90 11.23 -7.28
CA SER A 380 19.10 12.48 -6.53
C SER A 380 17.90 12.85 -5.66
N PHE A 381 17.78 12.20 -4.51
CA PHE A 381 16.99 12.70 -3.39
C PHE A 381 17.92 13.39 -2.39
N SER A 382 17.85 14.72 -2.29
CA SER A 382 18.47 15.44 -1.17
C SER A 382 17.69 15.08 0.10
N PRO A 383 18.28 14.37 1.08
CA PRO A 383 17.60 14.13 2.34
C PRO A 383 17.43 15.47 3.07
N PRO A 384 16.32 15.68 3.82
CA PRO A 384 16.26 16.77 4.79
C PRO A 384 17.42 16.64 5.78
N SER A 385 17.92 17.77 6.30
CA SER A 385 19.11 17.79 7.15
C SER A 385 18.99 16.81 8.32
N SER A 386 20.10 16.18 8.69
CA SER A 386 20.17 15.23 9.81
C SER A 386 19.64 15.83 11.13
N GLN A 387 19.79 17.16 11.29
CA GLN A 387 19.30 17.92 12.42
C GLN A 387 17.77 18.13 12.42
N ALA A 388 17.15 18.37 11.26
CA ALA A 388 15.70 18.47 11.16
C ALA A 388 15.01 17.11 11.36
N THR A 389 15.63 16.04 10.87
CA THR A 389 15.11 14.67 11.06
C THR A 389 15.30 14.14 12.49
N SER A 390 16.36 14.55 13.20
CA SER A 390 16.53 14.23 14.62
C SER A 390 15.58 15.03 15.51
N ALA A 391 15.35 16.33 15.23
CA ALA A 391 14.35 17.14 15.92
C ALA A 391 12.95 16.52 15.81
N LEU A 392 12.48 16.25 14.58
CA LEU A 392 11.20 15.58 14.35
C LEU A 392 11.10 14.24 15.07
N ARG A 393 12.17 13.42 15.07
CA ARG A 393 12.19 12.14 15.81
C ARG A 393 12.05 12.34 17.31
N ASN A 394 12.72 13.34 17.89
CA ASN A 394 12.63 13.64 19.31
C ASN A 394 11.20 14.06 19.70
N GLU A 395 10.55 14.93 18.91
CA GLU A 395 9.15 15.32 19.11
C GLU A 395 8.19 14.13 18.97
N VAL A 396 8.46 13.17 18.07
CA VAL A 396 7.69 11.90 17.98
C VAL A 396 7.81 11.09 19.26
N GLU A 397 9.03 10.95 19.82
CA GLU A 397 9.27 10.19 21.05
C GLU A 397 8.77 10.90 22.32
N GLU A 398 8.71 12.23 22.31
CA GLU A 398 8.03 13.02 23.34
C GLU A 398 6.52 12.78 23.28
N LEU A 399 5.89 12.95 22.11
CA LEU A 399 4.46 12.69 21.93
C LEU A 399 4.08 11.22 22.24
N ARG A 400 4.96 10.25 21.94
CA ARG A 400 4.78 8.85 22.34
C ARG A 400 4.84 8.68 23.86
N ARG A 401 5.75 9.37 24.54
CA ARG A 401 5.87 9.33 26.01
C ARG A 401 4.70 10.00 26.69
N GLU A 402 4.22 11.15 26.22
CA GLU A 402 2.98 11.77 26.74
C GLU A 402 1.77 10.84 26.53
N MET A 403 1.62 10.24 25.33
CA MET A 403 0.56 9.26 25.05
C MET A 403 0.66 7.98 25.89
N ALA A 404 1.86 7.60 26.36
CA ALA A 404 2.05 6.48 27.27
C ALA A 404 1.74 6.87 28.73
N ALA A 405 2.20 8.04 29.17
CA ALA A 405 1.91 8.58 30.50
C ALA A 405 0.41 8.83 30.70
N MET A 406 -0.29 9.36 29.70
CA MET A 406 -1.76 9.51 29.74
C MET A 406 -2.48 8.17 29.93
N ARG A 407 -2.00 7.08 29.30
CA ARG A 407 -2.57 5.74 29.52
C ARG A 407 -2.35 5.24 30.95
N GLN A 408 -1.18 5.51 31.53
CA GLN A 408 -0.90 5.16 32.92
C GLN A 408 -1.76 5.98 33.89
N ASN A 409 -1.89 7.29 33.66
CA ASN A 409 -2.72 8.18 34.48
C ASN A 409 -4.22 7.82 34.39
N GLN A 410 -4.72 7.41 33.22
CA GLN A 410 -6.08 6.88 33.09
C GLN A 410 -6.25 5.52 33.78
N ALA A 411 -5.24 4.64 33.75
CA ALA A 411 -5.29 3.35 34.46
C ALA A 411 -5.29 3.51 36.00
N ILE A 412 -4.88 4.66 36.53
CA ILE A 412 -4.95 5.00 37.96
C ILE A 412 -6.36 5.51 38.36
N LEU A 413 -7.20 5.89 37.37
CA LEU A 413 -8.53 6.49 37.57
C LEU A 413 -9.69 5.54 37.23
N VAL A 414 -9.41 4.31 36.81
CA VAL A 414 -10.41 3.31 36.45
C VAL A 414 -10.25 2.10 37.37
N ASP A 415 -11.13 2.00 38.36
CA ASP A 415 -11.31 0.76 39.12
C ASP A 415 -11.58 -0.40 38.15
N ALA A 416 -11.10 -1.60 38.51
CA ALA A 416 -11.34 -2.79 37.71
C ALA A 416 -12.85 -2.98 37.47
N PRO A 417 -13.28 -3.44 36.28
CA PRO A 417 -14.68 -3.75 36.04
C PRO A 417 -15.21 -4.68 37.14
N PRO A 418 -16.45 -4.48 37.64
CA PRO A 418 -17.00 -5.34 38.66
C PRO A 418 -16.96 -6.80 38.18
N LEU A 419 -16.58 -7.70 39.08
CA LEU A 419 -16.65 -9.13 38.81
C LEU A 419 -18.11 -9.48 38.55
N TYR A 420 -18.41 -9.94 37.33
CA TYR A 420 -19.70 -10.53 37.02
C TYR A 420 -19.83 -11.81 37.85
N SER A 421 -20.74 -11.82 38.81
CA SER A 421 -21.16 -13.03 39.51
C SER A 421 -22.04 -13.86 38.58
N ASP A 422 -21.84 -15.19 38.55
CA ASP A 422 -22.60 -16.11 37.69
C ASP A 422 -24.10 -16.23 38.06
N ASP A 423 -24.55 -15.53 39.12
CA ASP A 423 -25.94 -15.47 39.59
C ASP A 423 -26.82 -14.58 38.70
N ALA A 424 -27.05 -15.01 37.46
CA ALA A 424 -28.06 -14.48 36.55
C ALA A 424 -29.04 -15.59 36.08
N HIS A 425 -29.61 -16.31 37.05
CA HIS A 425 -30.78 -17.15 36.83
C HIS A 425 -32.07 -16.31 36.85
N ILE A 426 -32.60 -15.94 35.68
CA ILE A 426 -34.05 -15.91 35.35
C ILE A 426 -34.22 -16.33 33.88
#